data_AF-A0A960K3R2-F1
#
_entry.id   AF-A0A960K3R2-F1
#
_cell.length_a   1.000
_cell.length_b   1.000
_cell.length_c   1.000
_cell.angle_alpha   90.00
_cell.angle_beta   90.00
_cell.angle_gamma   90.00
#
_symmetry.space_group_name_H-M   'P 1'
#
loop_
_entity.id
_entity.type
_entity.pdbx_description
1 polymer ?
#
loop_
_entity_poly.entity_id
_entity_poly.type
_entity_poly.pdbx_seq_one_letter_code
_entity_poly.pdbx_strand_id
1 'polypeptide(L)' 'MRTNIVLDEHLVARAKALTGLKTKKAVVEEGLRTLISLKEQESIRELRGKLHWEGNLDEMRAPRVGNPG' A
#
# COMPACT_ATOMS: atom_id res chain seq x y z
N MET A 1 -21.17 -0.52 8.18
CA MET A 1 -22.34 -0.16 7.35
C MET A 1 -22.82 -1.39 6.62
N ARG A 2 -24.13 -1.62 6.49
CA ARG A 2 -24.68 -2.73 5.68
C ARG A 2 -25.15 -2.17 4.34
N THR A 3 -24.63 -2.73 3.26
CA THR A 3 -24.90 -2.27 1.88
C THR A 3 -25.28 -3.48 1.05
N ASN A 4 -26.32 -3.34 0.22
CA ASN A 4 -26.69 -4.35 -0.78
C ASN A 4 -26.03 -3.98 -2.10
N ILE A 5 -25.11 -4.82 -2.57
CA ILE A 5 -24.42 -4.67 -3.85
C ILE A 5 -24.45 -6.00 -4.60
N VAL A 6 -24.59 -5.92 -5.92
CA VAL A 6 -24.48 -7.09 -6.80
C VAL A 6 -23.00 -7.27 -7.13
N LEU A 7 -22.49 -8.47 -6.89
CA LEU A 7 -21.10 -8.84 -7.18
C LEU A 7 -21.09 -9.96 -8.21
N ASP A 8 -20.14 -9.90 -9.13
CA ASP A 8 -19.85 -11.01 -10.04
C ASP A 8 -19.35 -12.23 -9.22
N GLU A 9 -20.07 -13.33 -9.34
CA GLU A 9 -19.78 -14.55 -8.57
C GLU A 9 -18.49 -15.22 -9.01
N HIS A 10 -18.13 -15.17 -10.30
CA HIS A 10 -16.88 -15.72 -10.80
C HIS A 10 -15.69 -14.92 -10.30
N LEU A 11 -15.81 -13.59 -10.27
CA LEU A 11 -14.76 -12.71 -9.72
C LEU A 11 -14.53 -13.02 -8.23
N VAL A 12 -15.61 -13.10 -7.45
CA VAL A 12 -15.52 -13.40 -6.01
C VAL A 12 -14.98 -14.81 -5.79
N ALA A 13 -15.44 -15.82 -6.54
CA ALA A 13 -14.94 -17.18 -6.43
C ALA A 13 -13.44 -17.26 -6.71
N ARG A 14 -12.96 -16.59 -7.75
CA ARG A 14 -11.55 -16.52 -8.10
C ARG A 14 -10.74 -15.80 -7.02
N ALA A 15 -11.24 -14.68 -6.49
CA ALA A 15 -10.58 -13.98 -5.39
C ALA A 15 -10.49 -14.84 -4.13
N LYS A 16 -11.54 -15.59 -3.77
CA LYS A 16 -11.52 -16.53 -2.64
C LYS A 16 -10.50 -17.65 -2.86
N ALA A 17 -10.42 -18.20 -4.07
CA ALA A 17 -9.46 -19.26 -4.39
C ALA A 17 -8.01 -18.77 -4.27
N LEU A 18 -7.73 -17.55 -4.71
CA LEU A 18 -6.39 -16.96 -4.66
C LEU A 18 -5.97 -16.48 -3.27
N THR A 19 -6.91 -15.96 -2.48
CA THR A 19 -6.64 -15.36 -1.16
C THR A 19 -6.88 -16.31 0.01
N GLY A 20 -7.58 -17.43 -0.21
CA GLY A 20 -8.03 -18.34 0.85
C GLY A 20 -9.20 -17.81 1.70
N LEU A 21 -9.76 -16.64 1.35
CA LEU A 21 -10.80 -16.00 2.15
C LEU A 21 -12.15 -16.71 2.02
N LYS A 22 -12.83 -16.90 3.17
CA LYS A 22 -14.05 -17.73 3.24
C LYS A 22 -15.33 -16.97 2.91
N THR A 23 -15.38 -15.65 3.08
CA THR A 23 -16.62 -14.87 2.97
C THR A 23 -16.52 -13.80 1.88
N LYS A 24 -17.66 -13.48 1.25
CA LYS A 24 -17.75 -12.37 0.27
C LYS A 24 -17.33 -11.04 0.92
N LYS A 25 -17.70 -10.82 2.20
CA LYS A 25 -17.31 -9.65 2.99
C LYS A 25 -15.79 -9.52 3.12
N ALA A 26 -15.10 -10.59 3.51
CA ALA A 26 -13.65 -10.54 3.71
C ALA A 26 -12.91 -10.22 2.40
N VAL A 27 -13.35 -10.81 1.28
CA VAL A 27 -12.80 -10.50 -0.05
C VAL A 27 -12.98 -9.03 -0.42
N VAL A 28 -14.16 -8.46 -0.14
CA VAL A 28 -14.44 -7.05 -0.44
C VAL A 28 -13.61 -6.13 0.45
N GLU A 29 -13.51 -6.41 1.76
CA GLU A 29 -12.69 -5.61 2.68
C GLU A 29 -11.21 -5.64 2.29
N GLU A 30 -10.69 -6.82 1.93
CA GLU A 30 -9.30 -6.96 1.49
C GLU A 30 -9.04 -6.26 0.15
N GLY A 31 -9.98 -6.35 -0.79
CA GLY A 31 -9.89 -5.61 -2.06
C GLY A 31 -9.85 -4.09 -1.86
N LEU A 32 -10.66 -3.56 -0.94
CA LEU A 32 -10.64 -2.13 -0.61
C LEU A 32 -9.34 -1.70 0.06
N ARG A 33 -8.82 -2.49 1.02
CA ARG A 33 -7.52 -2.22 1.66
C ARG A 33 -6.39 -2.21 0.64
N THR A 34 -6.35 -3.22 -0.23
CA THR A 34 -5.34 -3.33 -1.29
C THR A 34 -5.40 -2.13 -2.23
N LEU A 35 -6.61 -1.71 -2.65
CA LEU A 35 -6.78 -0.55 -3.51
C LEU A 35 -6.26 0.74 -2.85
N ILE A 36 -6.57 0.95 -1.56
CA ILE A 36 -6.08 2.10 -0.80
C ILE A 36 -4.55 2.07 -0.74
N SER A 37 -3.96 0.95 -0.33
CA SER A 37 -2.50 0.83 -0.25
C SER A 37 -1.80 1.04 -1.59
N LEU A 38 -2.38 0.56 -2.69
CA LEU A 38 -1.86 0.80 -4.04
C LEU A 38 -1.91 2.29 -4.40
N LYS A 39 -3.00 2.98 -4.05
CA LYS A 39 -3.16 4.42 -4.29
C LYS A 39 -2.26 5.27 -3.41
N GLU A 40 -2.07 4.90 -2.14
CA GLU A 40 -1.09 5.57 -1.27
C GLU A 40 0.34 5.44 -1.82
N GLN A 41 0.71 4.26 -2.33
CA GLN A 41 1.99 4.04 -3.00
C GLN A 41 2.12 4.80 -4.33
N GLU A 42 1.02 5.01 -5.05
CA GLU A 42 0.97 5.84 -6.25
C GLU A 42 1.13 7.33 -5.91
N SER A 43 0.44 7.84 -4.89
CA SER A 43 0.61 9.20 -4.40
C SER A 43 2.05 9.48 -3.97
N ILE A 44 2.74 8.53 -3.31
CA ILE A 44 4.17 8.67 -2.99
C ILE A 44 5.02 8.74 -4.28
N ARG A 45 4.64 8.03 -5.34
CA ARG A 45 5.31 8.07 -6.65
C ARG A 45 5.03 9.36 -7.41
N GLU A 46 3.83 9.94 -7.28
CA GLU A 46 3.49 11.26 -7.85
C GLU A 46 4.14 12.42 -7.08
N LEU A 47 4.39 12.24 -5.78
CA LEU A 47 5.14 13.18 -4.94
C LEU A 47 6.66 13.07 -5.14
N ARG A 48 7.19 11.93 -5.63
CA ARG A 48 8.57 11.78 -6.12
C ARG A 48 8.78 12.63 -7.38
N GLY A 49 9.12 13.90 -7.17
CA GLY A 49 9.40 14.88 -8.23
C GLY A 49 8.75 16.24 -7.99
N LYS A 50 7.78 16.34 -7.07
CA LYS A 50 7.13 17.62 -6.68
C LYS A 50 7.40 18.02 -5.24
N LEU A 51 7.78 17.10 -4.36
CA LEU A 51 8.23 17.47 -3.01
C LEU A 51 9.66 18.00 -3.07
N HIS A 52 9.79 19.31 -2.95
CA HIS A 52 11.01 19.92 -2.44
C HIS A 52 11.29 19.27 -1.09
N TRP A 53 12.36 18.49 -1.03
CA TRP A 53 12.82 17.81 0.16
C TRP A 53 13.33 18.88 1.15
N GLU A 54 12.51 19.28 2.13
CA GLU A 54 12.96 20.04 3.30
C GLU A 54 13.57 19.07 4.32
N GLY A 55 14.77 18.61 3.99
CA GLY A 55 15.67 17.93 4.89
C GLY A 55 17.06 18.11 4.31
N ASN A 56 18.04 18.60 5.07
CA ASN A 56 19.38 18.67 4.50
C ASN A 56 19.97 17.25 4.45
N LEU A 57 19.98 16.62 3.28
CA LEU A 57 20.52 15.26 3.06
C LEU A 57 22.04 15.18 3.36
N ASP A 58 22.72 16.33 3.45
CA ASP A 58 24.12 16.40 3.86
C ASP A 58 24.31 16.19 5.38
N GLU A 59 23.33 16.52 6.23
CA GLU A 59 23.44 16.35 7.69
C GLU A 59 23.32 14.89 8.14
N MET A 60 22.66 14.04 7.34
CA MET A 60 22.46 12.61 7.66
C MET A 60 23.63 11.72 7.25
N ARG A 61 24.60 12.27 6.49
CA ARG A 61 25.85 11.59 6.14
C ARG A 61 27.00 12.10 7.00
N ALA A 62 26.86 12.01 8.33
CA ALA A 62 28.04 11.95 9.17
C ALA A 62 28.69 10.57 8.98
N PRO A 63 29.87 10.46 8.36
CA PRO A 63 30.60 9.21 8.37
C PRO A 63 30.85 8.84 9.82
N ARG A 64 30.43 7.64 10.23
CA ARG A 64 31.02 7.02 11.42
C ARG A 64 32.47 6.75 11.07
N VAL A 65 33.33 7.73 11.34
CA VAL A 65 34.77 7.56 11.32
C VAL A 65 35.06 6.47 12.35
N GLY A 66 35.30 5.27 11.86
CA GLY A 66 35.94 4.23 12.63
C GLY A 66 37.27 4.77 13.11
N ASN A 67 37.41 4.78 14.44
CA ASN A 67 38.60 5.09 15.21
C ASN A 67 39.90 4.60 14.55
N PRO A 68 40.88 5.48 14.24
CA PRO A 68 42.26 5.07 14.08
C PRO A 68 43.00 5.33 15.40
N GLY A 69 43.46 4.26 16.05
CA GLY A 69 44.26 4.31 17.28
C GLY A 69 43.90 3.20 18.24
#